data_AF-A0A2V6HNB4-F1
#
_entry.id   AF-A0A2V6HNB4-F1
#
_cell.length_a   1.000
_cell.length_b   1.000
_cell.length_c   1.000
_cell.angle_alpha   90.00
_cell.angle_beta   90.00
_cell.angle_gamma   90.00
#
_symmetry.space_group_name_H-M   'P 1'
#
loop_
_entity.id
_entity.type
_entity.pdbx_description
1 polymer ?
#
loop_
_entity_poly.entity_id
_entity_poly.type
_entity_poly.pdbx_seq_one_letter_code
_entity_poly.pdbx_strand_id
1 'polypeptide(L)'
;MSRDKLIHLVTIGVISVLSLLLSLAPLHAQTQATINATARSDFAKADADLNKTYRAVLAKLPDAEKQKLKETQRAWIASRDAEAADAAKEANGASMGPTLRYGRMTDLTRKRITELKAMIDKESASGPQTEASQSGNNQASSVSQAVPSPRPTPDSISPDKKWEYKPATDDRKPQIVKAGTDEAAGELSCDYSTCGDGARVLWAPDSKRFAFYWGQGRTHQTSFYQLRGDHWEALKSSPGDEASQRVEREFEAQLKRKHISQEKLEKKGLYLRFIWETDELDRWLDSNTALLYSSLQKIIAKRDDPGEMSDGFSVDILFTIKFDDAGNWKIVKTHSMSQKEVDERAKGE
;
A
#
# COMPACT_ATOMS: atom_id res chain seq x y z
N MET A 1 -9.06 86.45 -26.18
CA MET A 1 -8.56 86.69 -27.55
C MET A 1 -8.17 85.34 -28.12
N SER A 2 -8.93 84.88 -29.11
CA SER A 2 -8.83 83.56 -29.76
C SER A 2 -7.51 83.39 -30.52
N ARG A 3 -7.01 82.14 -30.62
CA ARG A 3 -6.38 81.61 -31.85
C ARG A 3 -6.20 80.10 -31.75
N ASP A 4 -7.26 79.41 -32.15
CA ASP A 4 -7.20 78.05 -32.66
C ASP A 4 -6.38 77.98 -33.96
N LYS A 5 -5.96 76.74 -34.24
CA LYS A 5 -5.46 76.13 -35.49
C LYS A 5 -3.96 75.82 -35.44
N LEU A 6 -3.57 74.60 -35.02
CA LEU A 6 -3.69 73.34 -35.77
C LEU A 6 -2.83 73.37 -37.04
N ILE A 7 -1.56 72.95 -36.93
CA ILE A 7 -0.87 72.21 -37.99
C ILE A 7 0.02 71.16 -37.32
N HIS A 8 -0.42 69.90 -37.44
CA HIS A 8 0.37 68.70 -37.27
C HIS A 8 1.56 68.70 -38.24
N LEU A 9 2.78 68.40 -37.76
CA LEU A 9 3.66 67.33 -38.26
C LEU A 9 5.07 67.49 -37.66
N VAL A 10 5.51 66.43 -36.97
CA VAL A 10 6.88 65.89 -37.03
C VAL A 10 8.00 66.76 -36.45
N THR A 11 8.42 66.48 -35.21
CA THR A 11 9.70 65.77 -34.94
C THR A 11 9.93 65.59 -33.43
N ILE A 12 9.82 64.34 -32.99
CA ILE A 12 10.79 63.61 -32.14
C ILE A 12 11.28 64.32 -30.87
N GLY A 13 10.82 63.83 -29.71
CA GLY A 13 11.61 63.88 -28.48
C GLY A 13 10.81 63.97 -27.18
N VAL A 14 11.03 62.98 -26.31
CA VAL A 14 10.81 63.00 -24.85
C VAL A 14 9.41 62.62 -24.32
N ILE A 15 9.23 61.30 -24.16
CA ILE A 15 8.85 60.58 -22.92
C ILE A 15 7.91 61.32 -21.95
N SER A 16 6.66 60.84 -21.83
CA SER A 16 5.97 60.67 -20.53
C SER A 16 4.74 59.75 -20.65
N VAL A 17 5.00 58.48 -20.34
CA VAL A 17 4.17 57.52 -19.57
C VAL A 17 2.67 57.45 -19.91
N LEU A 18 2.36 56.63 -20.92
CA LEU A 18 1.09 55.90 -20.98
C LEU A 18 1.23 54.69 -20.05
N SER A 19 0.69 54.78 -18.83
CA SER A 19 0.58 53.64 -17.90
C SER A 19 -0.41 52.62 -18.44
N LEU A 20 0.03 51.82 -19.41
CA LEU A 20 -0.61 50.57 -19.74
C LEU A 20 -0.24 49.59 -18.62
N LEU A 21 -1.08 49.50 -17.59
CA LEU A 21 -1.08 48.36 -16.67
C LEU A 21 -1.45 47.11 -17.48
N LEU A 22 -0.45 46.52 -18.15
CA LEU A 22 -0.46 45.07 -18.33
C LEU A 22 -0.45 44.50 -16.92
N SER A 23 -1.58 43.98 -16.48
CA SER A 23 -1.61 42.98 -15.42
C SER A 23 -0.76 41.81 -15.91
N LEU A 24 0.56 41.86 -15.67
CA LEU A 24 1.35 40.64 -15.58
C LEU A 24 0.78 39.90 -14.38
N ALA A 25 -0.24 39.07 -14.61
CA ALA A 25 -0.48 37.95 -13.72
C ALA A 25 0.89 37.29 -13.56
N PRO A 26 1.43 37.15 -12.33
CA PRO A 26 2.69 36.47 -12.16
C PRO A 26 2.57 35.11 -12.83
N LEU A 27 3.37 34.88 -13.87
CA LEU A 27 3.66 33.55 -14.36
C LEU A 27 4.35 32.88 -13.19
N HIS A 28 3.57 32.21 -12.34
CA HIS A 28 4.12 31.46 -11.22
C HIS A 28 4.97 30.36 -11.85
N ALA A 29 6.29 30.56 -11.87
CA ALA A 29 7.21 29.51 -12.24
C ALA A 29 6.97 28.35 -11.26
N GLN A 30 6.30 27.30 -11.73
CA GLN A 30 6.06 26.13 -10.89
C GLN A 30 7.40 25.47 -10.59
N THR A 31 7.66 25.20 -9.31
CA THR A 31 8.88 24.49 -8.93
C THR A 31 8.83 23.05 -9.45
N GLN A 32 9.99 22.47 -9.76
CA GLN A 32 10.07 21.05 -10.13
C GLN A 32 9.47 20.13 -9.05
N ALA A 33 9.55 20.54 -7.77
CA ALA A 33 8.89 19.84 -6.67
C ALA A 33 7.35 19.86 -6.80
N THR A 34 6.76 20.99 -7.17
CA THR A 34 5.31 21.11 -7.46
C THR A 34 4.90 20.21 -8.63
N ILE A 35 5.72 20.16 -9.68
CA ILE A 35 5.48 19.30 -10.85
C ILE A 35 5.55 17.81 -10.46
N ASN A 36 6.59 17.42 -9.71
CA ASN A 36 6.75 16.06 -9.20
C ASN A 36 5.57 15.64 -8.29
N ALA A 37 5.11 16.54 -7.41
CA ALA A 37 3.97 16.30 -6.53
C ALA A 37 2.67 16.13 -7.32
N THR A 38 2.47 16.92 -8.37
CA THR A 38 1.30 16.82 -9.26
C THR A 38 1.30 15.49 -10.00
N ALA A 39 2.42 15.09 -10.60
CA ALA A 39 2.55 13.80 -11.27
C ALA A 39 2.24 12.62 -10.33
N ARG A 40 2.70 12.68 -9.07
CA ARG A 40 2.39 11.68 -8.05
C ARG A 40 0.91 11.64 -7.70
N SER A 41 0.27 12.80 -7.54
CA SER A 41 -1.17 12.91 -7.26
C SER A 41 -1.99 12.32 -8.41
N ASP A 42 -1.60 12.58 -9.65
CA ASP A 42 -2.30 12.07 -10.83
C ASP A 42 -2.17 10.55 -10.97
N PHE A 43 -0.99 9.99 -10.65
CA PHE A 43 -0.83 8.56 -10.55
C PHE A 43 -1.74 7.96 -9.47
N ALA A 44 -1.78 8.55 -8.27
CA ALA A 44 -2.63 8.05 -7.18
C ALA A 44 -4.12 8.02 -7.56
N LYS A 45 -4.62 9.04 -8.28
CA LYS A 45 -5.99 9.06 -8.82
C LYS A 45 -6.20 7.93 -9.83
N ALA A 46 -5.26 7.76 -10.77
CA ALA A 46 -5.34 6.71 -11.77
C ALA A 46 -5.31 5.30 -11.13
N ASP A 47 -4.50 5.08 -10.10
CA ASP A 47 -4.42 3.79 -9.42
C ASP A 47 -5.70 3.47 -8.62
N ALA A 48 -6.32 4.48 -8.00
CA ALA A 48 -7.64 4.34 -7.39
C ALA A 48 -8.72 3.96 -8.43
N ASP A 49 -8.72 4.60 -9.60
CA ASP A 49 -9.63 4.28 -10.71
C ASP A 49 -9.38 2.86 -11.27
N LEU A 50 -8.12 2.42 -11.31
CA LEU A 50 -7.73 1.07 -11.69
C LEU A 50 -8.29 0.06 -10.70
N ASN A 51 -8.10 0.25 -9.39
CA ASN A 51 -8.61 -0.66 -8.37
C ASN A 51 -10.14 -0.74 -8.38
N LYS A 52 -10.82 0.40 -8.59
CA LYS A 52 -12.28 0.43 -8.78
C LYS A 52 -12.71 -0.37 -10.02
N THR A 53 -12.06 -0.15 -11.16
CA THR A 53 -12.36 -0.85 -12.42
C THR A 53 -12.09 -2.35 -12.31
N TYR A 54 -10.94 -2.72 -11.75
CA TYR A 54 -10.52 -4.10 -11.54
C TYR A 54 -11.51 -4.89 -10.68
N ARG A 55 -11.98 -4.31 -9.56
CA ARG A 55 -13.03 -4.91 -8.73
C ARG A 55 -14.34 -5.12 -9.50
N ALA A 56 -14.73 -4.14 -10.32
CA ALA A 56 -15.94 -4.25 -11.14
C ALA A 56 -15.83 -5.34 -12.22
N VAL A 57 -14.63 -5.56 -12.79
CA VAL A 57 -14.38 -6.67 -13.73
C VAL A 57 -14.44 -8.00 -12.99
N LEU A 58 -13.72 -8.14 -11.86
CA LEU A 58 -13.71 -9.38 -11.09
C LEU A 58 -15.10 -9.83 -10.65
N ALA A 59 -15.99 -8.89 -10.31
CA ALA A 59 -17.36 -9.20 -9.92
C ALA A 59 -18.22 -9.82 -11.05
N LYS A 60 -17.83 -9.60 -12.31
CA LYS A 60 -18.58 -10.07 -13.50
C LYS A 60 -18.02 -11.35 -14.11
N LEU A 61 -16.78 -11.71 -13.78
CA LEU A 61 -16.12 -12.90 -14.34
C LEU A 61 -16.51 -14.19 -13.60
N PRO A 62 -16.48 -15.35 -14.27
CA PRO A 62 -16.50 -16.66 -13.60
C PRO A 62 -15.18 -16.93 -12.86
N ASP A 63 -15.18 -17.84 -11.87
CA ASP A 63 -14.05 -18.00 -10.93
C ASP A 63 -12.71 -18.38 -11.61
N ALA A 64 -12.75 -19.22 -12.65
CA ALA A 64 -11.55 -19.56 -13.42
C ALA A 64 -10.92 -18.32 -14.09
N GLU A 65 -11.75 -17.41 -14.60
CA GLU A 65 -11.29 -16.18 -15.24
C GLU A 65 -10.88 -15.12 -14.23
N LYS A 66 -11.51 -15.06 -13.05
CA LYS A 66 -11.03 -14.23 -11.93
C LYS A 66 -9.60 -14.59 -11.54
N GLN A 67 -9.27 -15.88 -11.45
CA GLN A 67 -7.93 -16.31 -11.08
C GLN A 67 -6.90 -15.91 -12.14
N LYS A 68 -7.22 -16.16 -13.42
CA LYS A 68 -6.38 -15.74 -14.55
C LYS A 68 -6.17 -14.22 -14.59
N LEU A 69 -7.23 -13.44 -14.29
CA LEU A 69 -7.14 -11.99 -14.24
C LEU A 69 -6.26 -11.51 -13.07
N LYS A 70 -6.37 -12.13 -11.89
CA LYS A 70 -5.50 -11.83 -10.74
C LYS A 70 -4.03 -12.04 -11.07
N GLU A 71 -3.69 -13.14 -11.72
CA GLU A 71 -2.32 -13.45 -12.15
C GLU A 71 -1.81 -12.44 -13.19
N THR A 72 -2.62 -12.18 -14.22
CA THR A 72 -2.30 -11.20 -15.26
C THR A 72 -2.12 -9.80 -14.66
N GLN A 73 -2.95 -9.41 -13.70
CA GLN A 73 -2.87 -8.09 -13.05
C GLN A 73 -1.59 -7.95 -12.20
N ARG A 74 -1.17 -9.00 -11.48
CA ARG A 74 0.11 -8.99 -10.75
C ARG A 74 1.30 -8.84 -11.68
N ALA A 75 1.32 -9.59 -12.78
CA ALA A 75 2.39 -9.49 -13.79
C ALA A 75 2.42 -8.10 -14.44
N TRP A 76 1.25 -7.53 -14.73
CA TRP A 76 1.13 -6.18 -15.27
C TRP A 76 1.68 -5.10 -14.32
N ILE A 77 1.43 -5.20 -13.00
CA ILE A 77 1.98 -4.27 -12.01
C ILE A 77 3.52 -4.29 -12.04
N ALA A 78 4.12 -5.48 -12.07
CA ALA A 78 5.57 -5.62 -12.16
C ALA A 78 6.13 -5.00 -13.45
N SER A 79 5.47 -5.23 -14.59
CA SER A 79 5.83 -4.61 -15.89
C SER A 79 5.73 -3.08 -15.82
N ARG A 80 4.64 -2.54 -15.27
CA ARG A 80 4.43 -1.09 -15.12
C ARG A 80 5.55 -0.46 -14.32
N ASP A 81 5.91 -1.06 -13.20
CA ASP A 81 6.88 -0.50 -12.27
C ASP A 81 8.30 -0.58 -12.87
N ALA A 82 8.61 -1.63 -13.64
CA ALA A 82 9.85 -1.74 -14.42
C ALA A 82 9.94 -0.67 -15.51
N GLU A 83 8.90 -0.52 -16.34
CA GLU A 83 8.87 0.51 -17.39
C GLU A 83 8.93 1.93 -16.83
N ALA A 84 8.30 2.18 -15.68
CA ALA A 84 8.37 3.46 -15.01
C ALA A 84 9.76 3.75 -14.42
N ALA A 85 10.45 2.72 -13.91
CA ALA A 85 11.82 2.84 -13.46
C ALA A 85 12.77 3.15 -14.63
N ASP A 86 12.56 2.52 -15.79
CA ASP A 86 13.34 2.82 -17.00
C ASP A 86 13.09 4.24 -17.52
N ALA A 87 11.84 4.71 -17.54
CA ALA A 87 11.51 6.09 -17.90
C ALA A 87 12.20 7.12 -16.98
N ALA A 88 12.35 6.80 -15.69
CA ALA A 88 13.06 7.68 -14.75
C ALA A 88 14.56 7.81 -15.08
N LYS A 89 15.17 6.79 -15.70
CA LYS A 89 16.60 6.82 -16.08
C LYS A 89 16.89 7.84 -17.16
N GLU A 90 15.92 8.22 -18.00
CA GLU A 90 16.08 9.27 -19.02
C GLU A 90 16.48 10.62 -18.40
N ALA A 91 16.10 10.87 -17.14
CA ALA A 91 16.51 12.07 -16.42
C ALA A 91 17.95 12.02 -15.89
N ASN A 92 18.67 10.89 -15.97
CA ASN A 92 20.04 10.71 -15.48
C ASN A 92 20.24 11.21 -14.02
N GLY A 93 19.25 10.99 -13.16
CA GLY A 93 19.28 11.46 -11.77
C GLY A 93 18.92 12.95 -11.56
N ALA A 94 18.51 13.66 -12.61
CA ALA A 94 18.01 15.03 -12.48
C ALA A 94 16.63 15.08 -11.79
N SER A 95 16.27 16.26 -11.31
CA SER A 95 15.04 16.53 -10.54
C SER A 95 13.73 16.24 -11.29
N MET A 96 13.78 15.97 -12.60
CA MET A 96 12.64 15.52 -13.42
C MET A 96 12.36 14.01 -13.34
N GLY A 97 13.28 13.20 -12.80
CA GLY A 97 13.13 11.74 -12.70
C GLY A 97 11.79 11.28 -12.10
N PRO A 98 11.33 11.86 -10.97
CA PRO A 98 10.01 11.54 -10.42
C PRO A 98 8.84 11.88 -11.33
N THR A 99 8.90 13.01 -12.06
CA THR A 99 7.86 13.38 -13.04
C THR A 99 7.75 12.33 -14.14
N LEU A 100 8.88 11.89 -14.72
CA LEU A 100 8.88 10.87 -15.76
C LEU A 100 8.37 9.51 -15.25
N ARG A 101 8.81 9.11 -14.05
CA ARG A 101 8.35 7.88 -13.40
C ARG A 101 6.83 7.87 -13.21
N TYR A 102 6.30 8.88 -12.51
CA TYR A 102 4.86 8.92 -12.20
C TYR A 102 4.00 9.20 -13.43
N GLY A 103 4.49 9.97 -14.39
CA GLY A 103 3.84 10.13 -15.69
C GLY A 103 3.66 8.79 -16.38
N ARG A 104 4.73 7.99 -16.47
CA ARG A 104 4.68 6.66 -17.09
C ARG A 104 3.76 5.70 -16.34
N MET A 105 3.80 5.68 -15.01
CA MET A 105 2.87 4.89 -14.21
C MET A 105 1.41 5.29 -14.47
N THR A 106 1.13 6.59 -14.56
CA THR A 106 -0.22 7.12 -14.84
C THR A 106 -0.73 6.66 -16.20
N ASP A 107 0.09 6.79 -17.25
CA ASP A 107 -0.29 6.41 -18.61
C ASP A 107 -0.57 4.92 -18.76
N LEU A 108 0.32 4.09 -18.22
CA LEU A 108 0.13 2.64 -18.23
C LEU A 108 -1.13 2.25 -17.43
N THR A 109 -1.36 2.90 -16.28
CA THR A 109 -2.54 2.65 -15.45
C THR A 109 -3.84 3.03 -16.17
N ARG A 110 -3.87 4.15 -16.89
CA ARG A 110 -5.01 4.56 -17.72
C ARG A 110 -5.25 3.61 -18.90
N LYS A 111 -4.19 3.13 -19.54
CA LYS A 111 -4.28 2.09 -20.59
C LYS A 111 -4.88 0.82 -20.01
N ARG A 112 -4.42 0.37 -18.86
CA ARG A 112 -4.92 -0.83 -18.20
C ARG A 112 -6.38 -0.70 -17.78
N ILE A 113 -6.81 0.46 -17.28
CA ILE A 113 -8.23 0.75 -17.04
C ILE A 113 -9.06 0.54 -18.31
N THR A 114 -8.55 1.01 -19.46
CA THR A 114 -9.24 0.86 -20.75
C THR A 114 -9.31 -0.60 -21.18
N GLU A 115 -8.23 -1.35 -21.04
CA GLU A 115 -8.20 -2.80 -21.31
C GLU A 115 -9.22 -3.56 -20.44
N LEU A 116 -9.22 -3.28 -19.14
CA LEU A 116 -10.14 -3.91 -18.17
C LEU A 116 -11.60 -3.61 -18.49
N LYS A 117 -11.93 -2.37 -18.89
CA LYS A 117 -13.29 -2.01 -19.33
C LYS A 117 -13.68 -2.77 -20.60
N ALA A 118 -12.77 -2.87 -21.57
CA ALA A 118 -13.02 -3.57 -22.82
C ALA A 118 -13.19 -5.09 -22.65
N MET A 119 -12.66 -5.70 -21.58
CA MET A 119 -12.90 -7.12 -21.26
C MET A 119 -14.40 -7.39 -21.02
N ILE A 120 -15.08 -6.50 -20.28
CA ILE A 120 -16.52 -6.62 -19.99
C ILE A 120 -17.37 -6.37 -21.25
N ASP A 121 -16.93 -5.45 -22.12
CA ASP A 121 -17.66 -5.11 -23.35
C ASP A 121 -17.59 -6.23 -24.41
N LYS A 122 -16.56 -7.09 -24.36
CA LYS A 122 -16.39 -8.22 -25.29
C LYS A 122 -17.08 -9.51 -24.83
N GLU A 123 -17.14 -9.77 -23.53
CA GLU A 123 -17.82 -10.96 -22.97
C GLU A 123 -19.34 -10.93 -23.14
N SER A 124 -19.93 -9.74 -23.24
CA SER A 124 -21.37 -9.60 -23.58
C SER A 124 -21.70 -9.94 -25.04
N ALA A 125 -20.69 -10.17 -25.89
CA ALA A 125 -20.85 -10.46 -27.32
C ALA A 125 -20.45 -11.89 -27.74
N SER A 126 -19.94 -12.73 -26.84
CA SER A 126 -19.51 -14.10 -27.18
C SER A 126 -19.98 -15.11 -26.13
N GLY A 127 -21.10 -15.77 -26.44
CA GLY A 127 -21.56 -16.99 -25.76
C GLY A 127 -20.64 -18.20 -25.99
N PRO A 128 -20.84 -19.28 -25.22
CA PRO A 128 -19.78 -20.22 -24.87
C PRO A 128 -19.56 -21.30 -25.93
N GLN A 129 -18.30 -21.56 -26.28
CA GLN A 129 -17.89 -22.83 -26.88
C GLN A 129 -16.96 -23.59 -25.93
N THR A 130 -17.52 -24.71 -25.49
CA THR A 130 -16.89 -25.88 -24.89
C THR A 130 -15.79 -26.42 -25.80
N GLU A 131 -14.63 -26.76 -25.25
CA GLU A 131 -13.89 -27.96 -25.68
C GLU A 131 -12.86 -28.38 -24.63
N ALA A 132 -12.94 -29.67 -24.28
CA ALA A 132 -12.09 -30.37 -23.36
C ALA A 132 -10.84 -30.88 -24.08
N SER A 133 -9.73 -31.02 -23.36
CA SER A 133 -8.76 -32.10 -23.59
C SER A 133 -7.89 -32.35 -22.37
N GLN A 134 -7.79 -33.64 -22.05
CA GLN A 134 -7.03 -34.26 -20.96
C GLN A 134 -5.56 -34.46 -21.34
N SER A 135 -4.76 -34.73 -20.30
CA SER A 135 -3.78 -35.83 -20.20
C SER A 135 -2.31 -35.43 -20.05
N GLY A 136 -1.65 -36.04 -19.06
CA GLY A 136 -0.19 -36.19 -19.04
C GLY A 136 0.46 -36.12 -17.66
N ASN A 137 0.38 -37.21 -16.89
CA ASN A 137 1.26 -37.49 -15.74
C ASN A 137 2.74 -37.31 -16.11
N ASN A 138 3.56 -36.81 -15.17
CA ASN A 138 4.75 -37.55 -14.77
C ASN A 138 5.29 -37.12 -13.40
N GLN A 139 5.61 -38.16 -12.64
CA GLN A 139 6.13 -38.18 -11.29
C GLN A 139 7.67 -38.11 -11.37
N ALA A 140 8.30 -37.26 -10.56
CA ALA A 140 9.70 -37.42 -10.21
C ALA A 140 9.95 -36.86 -8.81
N SER A 141 10.27 -37.76 -7.89
CA SER A 141 10.77 -37.46 -6.55
C SER A 141 12.18 -36.87 -6.64
N SER A 142 12.45 -35.79 -5.92
CA SER A 142 13.80 -35.47 -5.46
C SER A 142 13.76 -34.73 -4.13
N VAL A 143 14.30 -35.38 -3.11
CA VAL A 143 14.64 -34.82 -1.80
C VAL A 143 15.64 -33.68 -2.00
N SER A 144 15.34 -32.47 -1.51
CA SER A 144 16.37 -31.49 -1.14
C SER A 144 15.79 -30.34 -0.31
N GLN A 145 16.36 -30.19 0.88
CA GLN A 145 16.62 -28.98 1.67
C GLN A 145 15.48 -27.94 1.81
N ALA A 146 15.16 -27.62 3.07
CA ALA A 146 14.17 -26.62 3.46
C ALA A 146 14.56 -25.23 2.95
N VAL A 147 14.09 -24.92 1.74
CA VAL A 147 13.84 -23.56 1.27
C VAL A 147 12.78 -22.97 2.22
N PRO A 148 12.90 -21.72 2.67
CA PRO A 148 11.81 -21.08 3.40
C PRO A 148 10.54 -21.18 2.56
N SER A 149 9.47 -21.74 3.13
CA SER A 149 8.20 -21.84 2.40
C SER A 149 7.76 -20.44 1.93
N PRO A 150 7.14 -20.27 0.77
CA PRO A 150 6.58 -18.98 0.39
C PRO A 150 5.49 -18.53 1.38
N ARG A 151 5.25 -17.22 1.50
CA ARG A 151 4.18 -16.71 2.39
C ARG A 151 2.81 -17.28 1.99
N PRO A 152 2.00 -17.74 2.95
CA PRO A 152 0.67 -18.27 2.65
C PRO A 152 -0.23 -17.17 2.10
N THR A 153 -1.02 -17.50 1.08
CA THR A 153 -2.09 -16.61 0.60
C THR A 153 -3.21 -16.57 1.64
N PRO A 154 -3.65 -15.38 2.08
CA PRO A 154 -4.79 -15.26 2.99
C PRO A 154 -6.04 -15.95 2.42
N ASP A 155 -6.67 -16.81 3.20
CA ASP A 155 -7.94 -17.46 2.90
C ASP A 155 -9.00 -16.94 3.87
N SER A 156 -10.20 -16.68 3.34
CA SER A 156 -11.33 -16.28 4.18
C SER A 156 -11.85 -17.46 5.01
N ILE A 157 -11.68 -18.70 4.56
CA ILE A 157 -12.14 -19.90 5.26
C ILE A 157 -11.02 -20.49 6.12
N SER A 158 -11.34 -20.92 7.33
CA SER A 158 -10.38 -21.59 8.23
C SER A 158 -9.92 -22.95 7.68
N PRO A 159 -8.72 -23.43 8.06
CA PRO A 159 -8.22 -24.75 7.65
C PRO A 159 -9.18 -25.92 7.94
N ASP A 160 -9.90 -25.88 9.06
CA ASP A 160 -10.91 -26.87 9.43
C ASP A 160 -12.29 -26.65 8.77
N LYS A 161 -12.42 -25.59 7.96
CA LYS A 161 -13.61 -25.18 7.22
C LYS A 161 -14.82 -24.88 8.09
N LYS A 162 -14.64 -24.59 9.38
CA LYS A 162 -15.73 -24.26 10.29
C LYS A 162 -15.99 -22.76 10.40
N TRP A 163 -15.04 -21.93 10.01
CA TRP A 163 -15.12 -20.48 10.18
C TRP A 163 -14.87 -19.77 8.85
N GLU A 164 -15.57 -18.66 8.64
CA GLU A 164 -15.39 -17.81 7.48
C GLU A 164 -15.27 -16.35 7.91
N TYR A 165 -14.25 -15.66 7.39
CA TYR A 165 -14.13 -14.22 7.48
C TYR A 165 -15.03 -13.54 6.45
N LYS A 166 -15.93 -12.69 6.93
CA LYS A 166 -16.73 -11.80 6.09
C LYS A 166 -16.16 -10.38 6.20
N PRO A 167 -15.68 -9.78 5.09
CA PRO A 167 -15.27 -8.39 5.09
C PRO A 167 -16.37 -7.43 5.53
N ALA A 168 -15.96 -6.23 5.92
CA ALA A 168 -16.86 -5.14 6.23
C ALA A 168 -17.64 -4.70 4.97
N THR A 169 -18.89 -4.32 5.15
CA THR A 169 -19.74 -3.66 4.15
C THR A 169 -20.25 -2.34 4.73
N ASP A 170 -20.84 -1.48 3.90
CA ASP A 170 -21.33 -0.16 4.31
C ASP A 170 -22.26 -0.20 5.54
N ASP A 171 -22.95 -1.33 5.73
CA ASP A 171 -23.96 -1.58 6.77
C ASP A 171 -23.53 -2.60 7.83
N ARG A 172 -22.37 -3.26 7.67
CA ARG A 172 -21.95 -4.36 8.56
C ARG A 172 -20.44 -4.33 8.83
N LYS A 173 -20.09 -4.46 10.11
CA LYS A 173 -18.71 -4.65 10.56
C LYS A 173 -18.11 -5.95 9.99
N PRO A 174 -16.78 -6.05 9.84
CA PRO A 174 -16.18 -7.33 9.50
C PRO A 174 -16.40 -8.32 10.66
N GLN A 175 -16.58 -9.58 10.33
CA GLN A 175 -16.93 -10.60 11.32
C GLN A 175 -16.39 -11.96 10.92
N ILE A 176 -16.25 -12.82 11.92
CA ILE A 176 -16.11 -14.26 11.71
C ILE A 176 -17.48 -14.90 11.88
N VAL A 177 -17.90 -15.71 10.92
CA VAL A 177 -19.14 -16.48 10.96
C VAL A 177 -18.85 -17.98 10.95
N LYS A 178 -19.81 -18.79 11.38
CA LYS A 178 -19.77 -20.24 11.09
C LYS A 178 -19.85 -20.43 9.57
N ALA A 179 -18.95 -21.24 9.02
CA ALA A 179 -18.85 -21.42 7.58
C ALA A 179 -20.16 -21.95 6.98
N GLY A 180 -20.61 -21.34 5.88
CA GLY A 180 -21.88 -21.67 5.24
C GLY A 180 -23.12 -21.11 5.94
N THR A 181 -22.96 -20.27 6.97
CA THR A 181 -24.05 -19.54 7.62
C THR A 181 -23.67 -18.06 7.78
N ASP A 182 -24.62 -17.24 8.25
CA ASP A 182 -24.39 -15.84 8.65
C ASP A 182 -24.36 -15.67 10.18
N GLU A 183 -24.23 -16.78 10.93
CA GLU A 183 -24.17 -16.75 12.38
C GLU A 183 -22.80 -16.23 12.84
N ALA A 184 -22.78 -14.97 13.30
CA ALA A 184 -21.58 -14.31 13.81
C ALA A 184 -21.08 -15.00 15.09
N ALA A 185 -19.77 -15.23 15.13
CA ALA A 185 -19.07 -15.86 16.25
C ALA A 185 -18.04 -14.95 16.92
N GLY A 186 -17.96 -13.67 16.51
CA GLY A 186 -17.13 -12.67 17.18
C GLY A 186 -17.04 -11.37 16.38
N GLU A 187 -16.98 -10.26 17.12
CA GLU A 187 -16.72 -8.93 16.56
C GLU A 187 -15.21 -8.71 16.38
N LEU A 188 -14.83 -8.00 15.32
CA LEU A 188 -13.44 -7.68 15.01
C LEU A 188 -13.12 -6.20 15.31
N SER A 189 -11.84 -5.89 15.48
CA SER A 189 -11.32 -4.64 16.07
C SER A 189 -11.57 -3.34 15.28
N CYS A 190 -12.24 -3.39 14.13
CA CYS A 190 -12.45 -2.23 13.27
C CYS A 190 -13.87 -2.16 12.72
N ASP A 191 -14.24 -0.97 12.25
CA ASP A 191 -15.50 -0.69 11.59
C ASP A 191 -15.28 -0.52 10.09
N TYR A 192 -16.35 -0.50 9.29
CA TYR A 192 -16.26 -0.31 7.84
C TYR A 192 -15.34 0.85 7.43
N SER A 193 -15.46 1.99 8.10
CA SER A 193 -14.68 3.19 7.81
C SER A 193 -13.24 3.14 8.34
N THR A 194 -12.81 2.11 9.08
CA THR A 194 -11.46 2.03 9.68
C THR A 194 -10.70 0.76 9.34
N CYS A 195 -11.37 -0.30 8.85
CA CYS A 195 -10.73 -1.56 8.48
C CYS A 195 -9.82 -1.44 7.26
N GLY A 196 -10.21 -0.58 6.31
CA GLY A 196 -9.54 -0.41 5.02
C GLY A 196 -9.71 -1.60 4.08
N ASP A 197 -9.45 -1.34 2.79
CA ASP A 197 -9.64 -2.32 1.70
C ASP A 197 -8.71 -3.55 1.81
N GLY A 198 -7.63 -3.44 2.58
CA GLY A 198 -6.65 -4.51 2.79
C GLY A 198 -6.96 -5.45 3.95
N ALA A 199 -8.08 -5.25 4.65
CA ALA A 199 -8.45 -6.04 5.81
C ALA A 199 -8.57 -7.54 5.47
N ARG A 200 -7.90 -8.39 6.26
CA ARG A 200 -7.82 -9.83 6.01
C ARG A 200 -7.46 -10.61 7.24
N VAL A 201 -7.76 -11.90 7.21
CA VAL A 201 -7.36 -12.85 8.26
C VAL A 201 -6.26 -13.77 7.78
N LEU A 202 -5.44 -14.23 8.72
CA LEU A 202 -4.54 -15.36 8.52
C LEU A 202 -4.73 -16.36 9.67
N TRP A 203 -5.28 -17.52 9.32
CA TRP A 203 -5.61 -18.58 10.26
C TRP A 203 -4.38 -19.34 10.74
N ALA A 204 -4.34 -19.67 12.03
CA ALA A 204 -3.40 -20.64 12.55
C ALA A 204 -3.76 -22.05 12.00
N PRO A 205 -2.78 -22.95 11.83
CA PRO A 205 -3.01 -24.27 11.24
C PRO A 205 -4.10 -25.11 11.90
N ASP A 206 -4.32 -24.96 13.21
CA ASP A 206 -5.35 -25.69 13.96
C ASP A 206 -6.73 -25.03 13.96
N SER A 207 -6.89 -23.88 13.29
CA SER A 207 -8.13 -23.09 13.27
C SER A 207 -8.61 -22.62 14.65
N LYS A 208 -7.73 -22.58 15.67
CA LYS A 208 -8.07 -22.08 17.02
C LYS A 208 -7.62 -20.64 17.27
N ARG A 209 -6.84 -20.08 16.35
CA ARG A 209 -6.35 -18.70 16.36
C ARG A 209 -6.39 -18.12 14.97
N PHE A 210 -6.49 -16.80 14.88
CA PHE A 210 -6.17 -16.08 13.67
C PHE A 210 -5.57 -14.72 14.00
N ALA A 211 -4.82 -14.18 13.05
CA ALA A 211 -4.42 -12.79 13.02
C ALA A 211 -5.34 -12.04 12.07
N PHE A 212 -5.83 -10.90 12.51
CA PHE A 212 -6.63 -9.98 11.71
C PHE A 212 -5.79 -8.75 11.41
N TYR A 213 -5.39 -8.62 10.14
CA TYR A 213 -4.68 -7.46 9.63
C TYR A 213 -5.70 -6.43 9.15
N TRP A 214 -5.57 -5.18 9.60
CA TRP A 214 -6.49 -4.10 9.28
C TRP A 214 -5.83 -2.74 9.44
N GLY A 215 -6.42 -1.72 8.85
CA GLY A 215 -5.96 -0.33 8.97
C GLY A 215 -6.18 0.43 7.68
N GLN A 216 -5.87 1.73 7.71
CA GLN A 216 -6.12 2.62 6.59
C GLN A 216 -4.98 3.59 6.35
N GLY A 217 -4.87 4.00 5.09
CA GLY A 217 -3.91 5.00 4.67
C GLY A 217 -2.49 4.50 4.85
N ARG A 218 -1.82 4.97 5.91
CA ARG A 218 -0.40 4.75 6.17
C ARG A 218 -0.13 3.97 7.45
N THR A 219 -1.18 3.56 8.16
CA THR A 219 -1.09 2.85 9.44
C THR A 219 -1.90 1.57 9.34
N HIS A 220 -1.22 0.44 9.50
CA HIS A 220 -1.83 -0.87 9.48
C HIS A 220 -1.34 -1.68 10.67
N GLN A 221 -2.21 -2.51 11.22
CA GLN A 221 -1.94 -3.24 12.44
C GLN A 221 -2.54 -4.64 12.40
N THR A 222 -2.10 -5.48 13.32
CA THR A 222 -2.61 -6.84 13.47
C THR A 222 -3.17 -7.06 14.88
N SER A 223 -4.42 -7.49 14.94
CA SER A 223 -5.07 -7.96 16.16
C SER A 223 -5.12 -9.49 16.15
N PHE A 224 -4.80 -10.13 17.26
CA PHE A 224 -4.83 -11.60 17.37
C PHE A 224 -6.08 -12.06 18.10
N TYR A 225 -6.67 -13.14 17.62
CA TYR A 225 -7.90 -13.73 18.16
C TYR A 225 -7.70 -15.19 18.53
N GLN A 226 -8.45 -15.64 19.54
CA GLN A 226 -8.49 -17.02 19.97
C GLN A 226 -9.92 -17.50 20.16
N LEU A 227 -10.18 -18.73 19.74
CA LEU A 227 -11.45 -19.39 19.94
C LEU A 227 -11.61 -19.82 21.42
N ARG A 228 -12.72 -19.44 22.04
CA ARG A 228 -13.13 -19.80 23.39
C ARG A 228 -14.49 -20.46 23.33
N GLY A 229 -14.54 -21.79 23.36
CA GLY A 229 -15.80 -22.49 23.10
C GLY A 229 -16.23 -22.28 21.65
N ASP A 230 -17.32 -21.56 21.43
CA ASP A 230 -17.89 -21.24 20.12
C ASP A 230 -17.79 -19.76 19.73
N HIS A 231 -17.13 -18.92 20.54
CA HIS A 231 -16.91 -17.51 20.23
C HIS A 231 -15.43 -17.13 20.13
N TRP A 232 -15.15 -16.12 19.34
CA TRP A 232 -13.82 -15.56 19.11
C TRP A 232 -13.58 -14.36 20.00
N GLU A 233 -12.48 -14.39 20.74
CA GLU A 233 -12.05 -13.30 21.61
C GLU A 233 -10.72 -12.71 21.11
N ALA A 234 -10.62 -11.39 21.08
CA ALA A 234 -9.35 -10.71 20.89
C ALA A 234 -8.43 -10.98 22.09
N LEU A 235 -7.16 -11.25 21.82
CA LEU A 235 -6.15 -11.39 22.88
C LEU A 235 -5.95 -10.04 23.58
N LYS A 236 -6.04 -10.05 24.91
CA LYS A 236 -5.81 -8.87 25.75
C LYS A 236 -4.34 -8.47 25.65
N SER A 237 -4.10 -7.16 25.47
CA SER A 237 -2.80 -6.59 25.06
C SER A 237 -2.34 -7.24 23.74
N SER A 238 -2.54 -6.58 22.61
CA SER A 238 -2.25 -7.23 21.33
C SER A 238 -0.73 -7.42 21.17
N PRO A 239 -0.27 -8.59 20.68
CA PRO A 239 1.11 -8.73 20.23
C PRO A 239 1.52 -7.67 19.20
N GLY A 240 0.56 -7.17 18.40
CA GLY A 240 0.74 -6.01 17.52
C GLY A 240 1.18 -4.78 18.30
N ASP A 241 0.39 -4.33 19.27
CA ASP A 241 0.67 -3.12 20.05
C ASP A 241 2.04 -3.15 20.75
N GLU A 242 2.47 -4.31 21.27
CA GLU A 242 3.80 -4.44 21.88
C GLU A 242 4.91 -4.43 20.82
N ALA A 243 4.68 -5.01 19.65
CA ALA A 243 5.62 -4.98 18.53
C ALA A 243 5.84 -3.55 18.04
N SER A 244 4.78 -2.76 17.79
CA SER A 244 4.90 -1.36 17.37
C SER A 244 5.62 -0.52 18.43
N GLN A 245 5.35 -0.73 19.72
CA GLN A 245 6.08 -0.08 20.82
C GLN A 245 7.58 -0.45 20.86
N ARG A 246 7.95 -1.69 20.49
CA ARG A 246 9.35 -2.12 20.40
C ARG A 246 10.04 -1.49 19.19
N VAL A 247 9.34 -1.41 18.06
CA VAL A 247 9.83 -0.73 16.84
C VAL A 247 10.06 0.76 17.08
N GLU A 248 9.12 1.47 17.69
CA GLU A 248 9.28 2.90 18.03
C GLU A 248 10.46 3.12 18.98
N ARG A 249 10.66 2.25 19.99
CA ARG A 249 11.85 2.32 20.87
C ARG A 249 13.16 2.12 20.12
N GLU A 250 13.20 1.18 19.17
CA GLU A 250 14.40 0.96 18.35
C GLU A 250 14.65 2.12 17.38
N PHE A 251 13.57 2.71 16.83
CA PHE A 251 13.65 3.91 16.01
C PHE A 251 14.27 5.07 16.78
N GLU A 252 13.79 5.34 17.99
CA GLU A 252 14.37 6.35 18.88
C GLU A 252 15.83 6.04 19.25
N ALA A 253 16.18 4.77 19.44
CA ALA A 253 17.57 4.36 19.66
C ALA A 253 18.45 4.61 18.41
N GLN A 254 17.93 4.35 17.21
CA GLN A 254 18.60 4.62 15.94
C GLN A 254 18.89 6.11 15.75
N LEU A 255 17.93 6.98 16.07
CA LEU A 255 18.11 8.43 16.02
C LEU A 255 19.19 8.89 17.00
N LYS A 256 19.17 8.39 18.25
CA LYS A 256 20.18 8.69 19.26
C LYS A 256 21.59 8.29 18.81
N ARG A 257 21.75 7.09 18.23
CA ARG A 257 23.04 6.62 17.67
C ARG A 257 23.54 7.51 16.52
N LYS A 258 22.63 8.10 15.75
CA LYS A 258 22.96 9.07 14.68
C LYS A 258 23.08 10.51 15.19
N HIS A 259 23.00 10.72 16.51
CA HIS A 259 23.02 12.04 17.16
C HIS A 259 21.92 13.00 16.69
N ILE A 260 20.82 12.45 16.19
CA ILE A 260 19.62 13.16 15.76
C ILE A 260 18.67 13.26 16.96
N SER A 261 18.11 14.45 17.19
CA SER A 261 17.02 14.66 18.13
C SER A 261 15.99 15.59 17.51
N GLN A 262 14.73 15.45 17.94
CA GLN A 262 13.65 16.30 17.47
C GLN A 262 13.97 17.79 17.67
N GLU A 263 14.49 18.17 18.84
CA GLU A 263 14.90 19.55 19.13
C GLU A 263 15.95 20.08 18.12
N LYS A 264 16.95 19.27 17.74
CA LYS A 264 17.97 19.66 16.76
C LYS A 264 17.39 19.83 15.36
N LEU A 265 16.38 19.03 15.00
CA LEU A 265 15.68 19.15 13.73
C LEU A 265 14.83 20.41 13.72
N GLU A 266 14.06 20.66 14.78
CA GLU A 266 13.18 21.82 14.90
C GLU A 266 13.97 23.14 14.83
N LYS A 267 15.13 23.23 15.49
CA LYS A 267 16.03 24.40 15.38
C LYS A 267 16.52 24.68 13.96
N LYS A 268 16.47 23.67 13.07
CA LYS A 268 16.81 23.78 11.64
C LYS A 268 15.58 23.93 10.75
N GLY A 269 14.38 24.09 11.32
CA GLY A 269 13.12 24.11 10.57
C GLY A 269 12.72 22.75 9.97
N LEU A 270 13.23 21.66 10.53
CA LEU A 270 13.00 20.28 10.10
C LEU A 270 12.14 19.52 11.11
N TYR A 271 11.48 18.47 10.66
CA TYR A 271 10.74 17.55 11.52
C TYR A 271 10.82 16.11 11.00
N LEU A 272 10.50 15.15 11.87
CA LEU A 272 10.33 13.75 11.47
C LEU A 272 8.90 13.57 10.96
N ARG A 273 8.77 13.35 9.66
CA ARG A 273 7.47 13.10 9.02
C ARG A 273 7.20 11.61 9.01
N PHE A 274 6.08 11.21 9.60
CA PHE A 274 5.53 9.87 9.50
C PHE A 274 5.23 9.50 8.03
N ILE A 275 5.76 8.35 7.58
CA ILE A 275 5.55 7.82 6.23
C ILE A 275 4.70 6.56 6.24
N TRP A 276 5.08 5.54 7.02
CA TRP A 276 4.35 4.29 7.04
C TRP A 276 4.58 3.56 8.36
N GLU A 277 3.56 2.87 8.83
CA GLU A 277 3.63 1.90 9.92
C GLU A 277 2.80 0.68 9.53
N THR A 278 3.38 -0.50 9.73
CA THR A 278 2.65 -1.75 9.54
C THR A 278 3.05 -2.77 10.59
N ASP A 279 2.06 -3.41 11.20
CA ASP A 279 2.20 -4.70 11.88
C ASP A 279 1.42 -5.73 11.07
N GLU A 280 2.13 -6.60 10.37
CA GLU A 280 1.54 -7.60 9.49
C GLU A 280 2.04 -8.99 9.90
N LEU A 281 1.11 -9.90 10.17
CA LEU A 281 1.50 -11.29 10.36
C LEU A 281 2.14 -11.83 9.07
N ASP A 282 3.39 -12.24 9.15
CA ASP A 282 4.11 -12.84 8.04
C ASP A 282 3.56 -14.26 7.76
N ARG A 283 3.53 -15.09 8.81
CA ARG A 283 2.98 -16.45 8.79
C ARG A 283 2.85 -17.02 10.21
N TRP A 284 2.07 -18.09 10.32
CA TRP A 284 2.15 -19.04 11.43
C TRP A 284 3.22 -20.10 11.11
N LEU A 285 4.13 -20.36 12.05
CA LEU A 285 5.10 -21.47 11.92
C LEU A 285 4.50 -22.79 12.39
N ASP A 286 3.64 -22.71 13.40
CA ASP A 286 2.81 -23.77 13.93
C ASP A 286 1.59 -23.13 14.62
N SER A 287 0.71 -23.94 15.22
CA SER A 287 -0.53 -23.47 15.87
C SER A 287 -0.30 -22.48 17.03
N ASN A 288 0.90 -22.49 17.61
CA ASN A 288 1.24 -21.70 18.80
C ASN A 288 2.42 -20.74 18.58
N THR A 289 2.91 -20.62 17.35
CA THR A 289 4.06 -19.77 17.03
C THR A 289 3.81 -18.94 15.77
N ALA A 290 3.89 -17.62 15.90
CA ALA A 290 3.70 -16.66 14.82
C ALA A 290 4.99 -15.90 14.50
N LEU A 291 5.17 -15.53 13.23
CA LEU A 291 6.12 -14.51 12.79
C LEU A 291 5.35 -13.23 12.45
N LEU A 292 5.54 -12.17 13.23
CA LEU A 292 4.95 -10.86 13.02
C LEU A 292 6.01 -9.90 12.49
N TYR A 293 5.80 -9.36 11.30
CA TYR A 293 6.62 -8.27 10.76
C TYR A 293 6.05 -6.95 11.22
N SER A 294 6.90 -6.10 11.80
CA SER A 294 6.56 -4.76 12.23
C SER A 294 7.55 -3.77 11.63
N SER A 295 7.04 -2.68 11.08
CA SER A 295 7.86 -1.64 10.47
C SER A 295 7.38 -0.24 10.81
N LEU A 296 8.33 0.68 10.92
CA LEU A 296 8.08 2.10 11.07
C LEU A 296 9.02 2.88 10.15
N GLN A 297 8.45 3.73 9.32
CA GLN A 297 9.17 4.58 8.40
C GLN A 297 8.85 6.06 8.68
N LYS A 298 9.91 6.85 8.90
CA LYS A 298 9.83 8.31 9.00
C LYS A 298 10.97 8.95 8.20
N ILE A 299 10.74 10.14 7.65
CA ILE A 299 11.76 10.90 6.91
C ILE A 299 12.03 12.23 7.61
N ILE A 300 13.22 12.82 7.41
CA ILE A 300 13.47 14.21 7.79
C ILE A 300 12.90 15.10 6.69
N ALA A 301 12.01 16.02 7.05
CA ALA A 301 11.29 16.86 6.11
C ALA A 301 11.32 18.33 6.55
N LYS A 302 11.23 19.25 5.59
CA LYS A 302 10.78 20.63 5.84
C LYS A 302 9.26 20.66 5.72
N ARG A 303 8.60 21.58 6.44
CA ARG A 303 7.12 21.72 6.34
C ARG A 303 6.68 22.11 4.92
N ASP A 304 7.48 22.93 4.25
CA ASP A 304 7.15 23.47 2.92
C ASP A 304 7.76 22.65 1.77
N ASP A 305 8.62 21.67 2.09
CA ASP A 305 9.27 20.78 1.14
C ASP A 305 9.52 19.42 1.80
N PRO A 306 8.53 18.50 1.73
CA PRO A 306 8.51 17.34 2.60
C PRO A 306 9.40 16.18 2.11
N GLY A 307 10.28 16.39 1.13
CA GLY A 307 11.28 15.41 0.66
C GLY A 307 10.71 14.22 -0.12
N GLU A 308 11.60 13.39 -0.67
CA GLU A 308 11.24 12.14 -1.36
C GLU A 308 11.01 10.99 -0.36
N MET A 309 10.13 10.03 -0.73
CA MET A 309 9.74 8.91 0.15
C MET A 309 10.85 7.85 0.34
N SER A 310 11.95 7.92 -0.42
CA SER A 310 13.07 6.98 -0.38
C SER A 310 14.13 7.31 0.68
N ASP A 311 14.20 8.56 1.15
CA ASP A 311 15.35 9.07 1.93
C ASP A 311 15.08 9.01 3.44
N GLY A 312 14.46 7.92 3.90
CA GLY A 312 13.93 7.77 5.25
C GLY A 312 14.75 6.94 6.20
N PHE A 313 14.41 7.06 7.48
CA PHE A 313 14.72 6.07 8.50
C PHE A 313 13.61 5.02 8.48
N SER A 314 14.00 3.76 8.27
CA SER A 314 13.14 2.62 8.55
C SER A 314 13.72 1.81 9.71
N VAL A 315 12.80 1.24 10.49
CA VAL A 315 13.08 0.13 11.38
C VAL A 315 12.15 -1.00 10.96
N ASP A 316 12.76 -2.14 10.65
CA ASP A 316 12.08 -3.34 10.16
C ASP A 316 12.46 -4.49 11.10
N ILE A 317 11.47 -5.05 11.79
CA ILE A 317 11.69 -6.12 12.77
C ILE A 317 10.73 -7.28 12.53
N LEU A 318 11.28 -8.49 12.52
CA LEU A 318 10.53 -9.73 12.55
C LEU A 318 10.52 -10.30 13.97
N PHE A 319 9.35 -10.40 14.57
CA PHE A 319 9.14 -10.96 15.89
C PHE A 319 8.65 -12.40 15.81
N THR A 320 9.26 -13.29 16.58
CA THR A 320 8.69 -14.62 16.84
C THR A 320 7.89 -14.56 18.13
N ILE A 321 6.60 -14.81 18.04
CA ILE A 321 5.65 -14.77 19.15
C ILE A 321 5.19 -16.20 19.44
N LYS A 322 5.21 -16.59 20.72
CA LYS A 322 4.62 -17.85 21.18
C LYS A 322 3.34 -17.58 21.96
N PHE A 323 2.35 -18.44 21.78
CA PHE A 323 1.07 -18.44 22.46
C PHE A 323 0.93 -19.71 23.30
N ASP A 324 0.23 -19.62 24.43
CA ASP A 324 -0.23 -20.79 25.20
C ASP A 324 -1.73 -21.03 25.03
N ASP A 325 -2.27 -22.14 25.51
CA ASP A 325 -3.70 -22.45 25.36
C ASP A 325 -4.60 -21.46 26.14
N ALA A 326 -4.07 -20.83 27.19
CA ALA A 326 -4.75 -19.82 27.97
C ALA A 326 -4.78 -18.44 27.27
N GLY A 327 -4.18 -18.29 26.09
CA GLY A 327 -4.16 -17.02 25.34
C GLY A 327 -3.15 -16.01 25.83
N ASN A 328 -2.27 -16.41 26.75
CA ASN A 328 -1.09 -15.63 27.04
C ASN A 328 -0.10 -15.79 25.89
N TRP A 329 0.71 -14.77 25.71
CA TRP A 329 1.69 -14.74 24.64
C TRP A 329 2.97 -14.06 25.10
N LYS A 330 4.05 -14.32 24.38
CA LYS A 330 5.33 -13.63 24.56
C LYS A 330 6.12 -13.56 23.27
N ILE A 331 6.79 -12.43 23.05
CA ILE A 331 7.84 -12.32 22.04
C ILE A 331 9.06 -13.08 22.54
N VAL A 332 9.43 -14.17 21.85
CA VAL A 332 10.58 -15.03 22.20
C VAL A 332 11.83 -14.75 21.39
N LYS A 333 11.68 -14.09 20.23
CA LYS A 333 12.79 -13.69 19.38
C LYS A 333 12.45 -12.37 18.70
N THR A 334 13.46 -11.51 18.59
CA THR A 334 13.45 -10.26 17.84
C THR A 334 14.56 -10.36 16.80
N HIS A 335 14.23 -10.13 15.54
CA HIS A 335 15.18 -10.11 14.44
C HIS A 335 15.07 -8.79 13.69
N SER A 336 16.06 -7.91 13.85
CA SER A 336 16.16 -6.69 13.03
C SER A 336 16.54 -7.08 11.61
N MET A 337 15.70 -6.72 10.66
CA MET A 337 15.85 -7.10 9.26
C MET A 337 16.77 -6.12 8.53
N SER A 338 17.62 -6.66 7.66
CA SER A 338 18.34 -5.90 6.64
C SER A 338 17.40 -5.50 5.50
N GLN A 339 17.77 -4.46 4.74
CA GLN A 339 16.98 -4.04 3.57
C GLN A 339 16.78 -5.20 2.57
N LYS A 340 17.81 -6.05 2.39
CA LYS A 340 17.71 -7.23 1.53
C LYS A 340 16.61 -8.18 2.00
N GLU A 341 16.54 -8.49 3.29
CA GLU A 341 15.51 -9.37 3.85
C GLU A 341 14.11 -8.75 3.74
N VAL A 342 14.00 -7.42 3.87
CA VAL A 342 12.73 -6.69 3.65
C VAL A 342 12.29 -6.80 2.18
N ASP A 343 13.22 -6.64 1.24
CA ASP A 343 12.95 -6.73 -0.20
C ASP A 343 12.59 -8.17 -0.61
N GLU A 344 13.26 -9.18 -0.05
CA GLU A 344 12.93 -10.60 -0.23
C GLU A 344 11.54 -10.91 0.33
N ARG A 345 11.27 -10.49 1.57
CA ARG A 345 9.94 -10.60 2.17
C ARG A 345 8.89 -10.00 1.25
N ALA A 346 9.08 -8.79 0.75
CA ALA A 346 8.11 -8.09 -0.10
C ALA A 346 7.76 -8.87 -1.39
N LYS A 347 8.68 -9.69 -1.91
CA LYS A 347 8.46 -10.56 -3.08
C LYS A 347 7.67 -11.83 -2.76
N GLY A 348 7.48 -12.16 -1.49
CA GLY A 348 6.78 -13.38 -1.04
C GLY A 348 7.69 -14.60 -0.88
N GLU A 349 9.00 -14.38 -0.96
CA GLU A 349 10.08 -15.31 -0.60
C GLU A 349 10.25 -15.34 0.92
#